data_AF-A0A4S4DCR8-F1
#
_entry.id   AF-A0A4S4DCR8-F1
#
_cell.length_a   1.000
_cell.length_b   1.000
_cell.length_c   1.000
_cell.angle_alpha   90.00
_cell.angle_beta   90.00
_cell.angle_gamma   90.00
#
_symmetry.space_group_name_H-M   'P 1'
#
loop_
_entity.id
_entity.type
_entity.pdbx_description
1 polymer ?
#
loop_
_entity_poly.entity_id
_entity_poly.type
_entity_poly.pdbx_seq_one_letter_code
_entity_poly.pdbx_strand_id
1 'polypeptide(L)'
;MEIGYVLSDPTDDVILGHYVPLHKAATKGDWATANEFIKREPDIAIRAGITEESETMLIVAVKSKRRNNFVKKLVKHMLPEDLALGDTRKRTALHRAAGAGNIEAAKLLVEKNPYLPNAQNYDKQIPLFYAAARGDREMCLYLLRVTTINDDDETKGTTSHLSQFLSRSLTSANHLLQYSQNPKLMEDGKGKGIDDLWWNPTPFDGESGFKILRQLINSGLNDIALALLQDKPKLAFFIPEKENHRLDQNFLMAIAQKPSSFRSGASFNFFQNKIYSC
;
A
#
# COMPACT_ATOMS: atom_id res chain seq x y z
N MET A 1 12.69 27.77 14.15
CA MET A 1 13.75 27.88 13.13
C MET A 1 13.60 26.68 12.22
N GLU A 2 13.11 26.93 11.02
CA GLU A 2 13.10 25.98 9.92
C GLU A 2 14.54 25.59 9.59
N ILE A 3 14.82 24.29 9.55
CA ILE A 3 16.04 23.75 8.93
C ILE A 3 15.64 23.27 7.54
N GLY A 4 15.76 24.18 6.57
CA GLY A 4 15.76 23.85 5.16
C GLY A 4 17.01 23.04 4.84
N TYR A 5 16.83 21.78 4.45
CA TYR A 5 17.90 20.97 3.89
C TYR A 5 18.19 21.46 2.46
N VAL A 6 19.33 22.13 2.30
CA VAL A 6 19.93 22.43 1.01
C VAL A 6 20.57 21.14 0.48
N LEU A 7 20.20 20.78 -0.73
CA LEU A 7 20.75 19.66 -1.51
C LEU A 7 22.21 19.94 -1.93
N SER A 8 22.91 18.85 -2.26
CA SER A 8 24.18 18.72 -3.01
C SER A 8 25.50 18.77 -2.22
N ASP A 9 25.87 17.63 -1.65
CA ASP A 9 27.28 17.30 -1.43
C ASP A 9 27.87 16.85 -2.79
N PRO A 10 29.01 17.40 -3.26
CA PRO A 10 29.60 17.09 -4.57
C PRO A 10 30.04 15.62 -4.73
N THR A 11 30.02 14.84 -3.65
CA THR A 11 30.25 13.40 -3.67
C THR A 11 29.09 12.62 -4.27
N ASP A 12 27.85 13.12 -4.13
CA ASP A 12 26.64 12.41 -4.57
C ASP A 12 26.55 12.36 -6.10
N ASP A 13 26.93 13.43 -6.79
CA ASP A 13 26.96 13.47 -8.27
C ASP A 13 28.00 12.51 -8.86
N VAL A 14 29.16 12.38 -8.21
CA VAL A 14 30.23 11.46 -8.63
C VAL A 14 29.81 10.01 -8.38
N ILE A 15 29.17 9.73 -7.25
CA ILE A 15 28.64 8.40 -6.89
C ILE A 15 27.49 8.01 -7.84
N LEU A 16 26.58 8.93 -8.15
CA LEU A 16 25.50 8.70 -9.12
C LEU A 16 26.07 8.43 -10.53
N GLY A 17 27.13 9.16 -10.92
CA GLY A 17 27.86 8.94 -12.17
C GLY A 17 28.38 7.51 -12.33
N HIS A 18 28.90 6.91 -11.25
CA HIS A 18 29.40 5.54 -11.24
C HIS A 18 28.29 4.50 -11.50
N TYR A 19 27.07 4.73 -11.00
CA TYR A 19 25.94 3.80 -11.17
C TYR A 19 25.09 4.05 -12.43
N VAL A 20 25.43 5.02 -13.27
CA VAL A 20 24.72 5.28 -14.54
C VAL A 20 24.55 4.01 -15.40
N PRO A 21 25.57 3.15 -15.59
CA PRO A 21 25.41 1.91 -16.36
C PRO A 21 24.42 0.94 -15.71
N LEU A 22 24.47 0.82 -14.37
CA LEU A 22 23.59 -0.05 -13.60
C LEU A 22 22.13 0.44 -13.65
N HIS A 23 21.92 1.75 -13.54
CA HIS A 23 20.62 2.39 -13.71
C HIS A 23 20.04 2.19 -15.12
N LYS A 24 20.86 2.35 -16.16
CA LYS A 24 20.45 2.11 -17.55
C LYS A 24 20.08 0.64 -17.77
N ALA A 25 20.85 -0.29 -17.21
CA ALA A 25 20.55 -1.72 -17.27
C ALA A 25 19.23 -2.05 -16.59
N ALA A 26 19.00 -1.53 -15.38
CA ALA A 26 17.74 -1.66 -14.64
C ALA A 26 16.54 -1.05 -15.37
N THR A 27 16.74 0.07 -16.06
CA THR A 27 15.69 0.76 -16.83
C THR A 27 15.31 -0.01 -18.08
N LYS A 28 16.30 -0.60 -18.77
CA LYS A 28 16.08 -1.39 -19.99
C LYS A 28 15.71 -2.85 -19.72
N GLY A 29 15.93 -3.35 -18.51
CA GLY A 29 15.82 -4.78 -18.19
C GLY A 29 16.98 -5.61 -18.74
N ASP A 30 18.14 -4.98 -18.97
CA ASP A 30 19.34 -5.64 -19.50
C ASP A 30 20.07 -6.38 -18.37
N TRP A 31 19.74 -7.66 -18.21
CA TRP A 31 20.36 -8.51 -17.20
C TRP A 31 21.86 -8.75 -17.45
N ALA A 32 22.31 -8.76 -18.71
CA ALA A 32 23.70 -9.09 -19.00
C ALA A 32 24.65 -8.03 -18.42
N THR A 33 24.37 -6.76 -18.73
CA THR A 33 25.12 -5.62 -18.21
C THR A 33 25.03 -5.53 -16.68
N ALA A 34 23.83 -5.69 -16.11
CA ALA A 34 23.66 -5.65 -14.66
C ALA A 34 24.43 -6.79 -13.95
N ASN A 35 24.37 -8.01 -14.48
CA ASN A 35 25.05 -9.16 -13.89
C ASN A 35 26.58 -9.06 -13.98
N GLU A 36 27.12 -8.48 -15.04
CA GLU A 36 28.55 -8.17 -15.10
C GLU A 36 28.97 -7.16 -14.03
N PHE A 37 28.15 -6.13 -13.79
CA PHE A 37 28.40 -5.15 -12.74
C PHE A 37 28.33 -5.80 -11.35
N ILE A 38 27.26 -6.58 -11.07
CA ILE A 38 27.09 -7.31 -9.80
C ILE A 38 28.26 -8.28 -9.55
N LYS A 39 28.79 -8.94 -10.58
CA LYS A 39 29.95 -9.83 -10.42
C LYS A 39 31.23 -9.11 -10.01
N ARG A 40 31.39 -7.85 -10.43
CA ARG A 40 32.54 -7.03 -10.06
C ARG A 40 32.38 -6.50 -8.63
N GLU A 41 31.18 -6.09 -8.26
CA GLU A 41 30.89 -5.40 -7.00
C GLU A 41 29.57 -5.91 -6.37
N PRO A 42 29.53 -7.13 -5.82
CA PRO A 42 28.28 -7.79 -5.43
C PRO A 42 27.53 -7.09 -4.29
N ASP A 43 28.21 -6.77 -3.20
CA ASP A 43 27.58 -6.18 -2.01
C ASP A 43 27.13 -4.74 -2.24
N ILE A 44 27.91 -4.00 -3.04
CA ILE A 44 27.68 -2.58 -3.32
C ILE A 44 26.57 -2.44 -4.37
N ALA A 45 26.64 -3.17 -5.48
CA ALA A 45 25.68 -3.03 -6.58
C ALA A 45 24.24 -3.41 -6.20
N ILE A 46 24.07 -4.40 -5.31
CA ILE A 46 22.74 -4.85 -4.88
C ILE A 46 22.07 -3.81 -3.96
N ARG A 47 22.86 -3.16 -3.09
CA ARG A 47 22.35 -2.30 -2.02
C ARG A 47 22.46 -0.80 -2.32
N ALA A 48 23.20 -0.41 -3.34
CA ALA A 48 23.39 0.99 -3.69
C ALA A 48 22.09 1.69 -4.12
N GLY A 49 21.91 2.92 -3.64
CA GLY A 49 20.96 3.88 -4.21
C GLY A 49 21.55 4.44 -5.51
N ILE A 50 20.94 4.09 -6.65
CA ILE A 50 21.45 4.39 -7.99
C ILE A 50 20.74 5.58 -8.65
N THR A 51 19.87 6.27 -7.91
CA THR A 51 19.12 7.45 -8.34
C THR A 51 19.16 8.53 -7.25
N GLU A 52 18.75 9.77 -7.57
CA GLU A 52 18.62 10.86 -6.59
C GLU A 52 17.63 10.54 -5.46
N GLU A 53 16.61 9.70 -5.73
CA GLU A 53 15.70 9.19 -4.71
C GLU A 53 16.33 8.02 -3.91
N SER A 54 17.63 7.75 -4.05
CA SER A 54 18.32 6.60 -3.46
C SER A 54 17.63 5.26 -3.78
N GLU A 55 17.06 5.15 -4.99
CA GLU A 55 16.39 3.91 -5.38
C GLU A 55 17.41 2.85 -5.73
N THR A 56 17.23 1.64 -5.21
CA THR A 56 18.04 0.49 -5.64
C THR A 56 17.66 0.06 -7.05
N MET A 57 18.56 -0.68 -7.70
CA MET A 57 18.30 -1.32 -9.00
C MET A 57 16.99 -2.13 -9.00
N LEU A 58 16.68 -2.81 -7.88
CA LEU A 58 15.42 -3.54 -7.73
C LEU A 58 14.21 -2.59 -7.79
N ILE A 59 14.25 -1.48 -7.03
CA ILE A 59 13.17 -0.47 -7.01
C ILE A 59 12.95 0.12 -8.42
N VAL A 60 14.02 0.40 -9.15
CA VAL A 60 13.90 0.90 -10.53
C VAL A 60 13.23 -0.14 -11.43
N ALA A 61 13.65 -1.41 -11.37
CA ALA A 61 13.15 -2.49 -12.24
C ALA A 61 11.66 -2.79 -12.03
N VAL A 62 11.17 -2.81 -10.78
CA VAL A 62 9.79 -3.21 -10.48
C VAL A 62 8.73 -2.22 -10.97
N LYS A 63 9.10 -0.96 -11.27
CA LYS A 63 8.19 0.07 -11.81
C LYS A 63 7.56 -0.27 -13.18
N SER A 64 7.98 -1.36 -13.85
CA SER A 64 7.44 -1.76 -15.16
C SER A 64 7.42 -3.27 -15.33
N LYS A 65 6.28 -3.79 -15.78
CA LYS A 65 6.02 -5.22 -16.02
C LYS A 65 6.98 -5.85 -17.05
N ARG A 66 7.49 -5.04 -18.01
CA ARG A 66 8.41 -5.52 -19.06
C ARG A 66 9.73 -6.08 -18.50
N ARG A 67 10.05 -5.78 -17.25
CA ARG A 67 11.32 -6.13 -16.59
C ARG A 67 11.17 -7.27 -15.58
N ASN A 68 10.06 -8.00 -15.58
CA ASN A 68 9.84 -9.06 -14.59
C ASN A 68 10.86 -10.21 -14.71
N ASN A 69 11.35 -10.51 -15.91
CA ASN A 69 12.47 -11.45 -16.08
C ASN A 69 13.76 -10.95 -15.42
N PHE A 70 14.02 -9.64 -15.48
CA PHE A 70 15.15 -9.01 -14.80
C PHE A 70 14.97 -9.07 -13.27
N VAL A 71 13.80 -8.70 -12.78
CA VAL A 71 13.43 -8.78 -11.35
C VAL A 71 13.59 -10.20 -10.83
N LYS A 72 13.06 -11.20 -11.54
CA LYS A 72 13.15 -12.62 -11.16
C LYS A 72 14.59 -13.10 -11.03
N LYS A 73 15.47 -12.67 -11.94
CA LYS A 73 16.89 -13.01 -11.85
C LYS A 73 17.55 -12.29 -10.68
N LEU A 74 17.32 -10.99 -10.53
CA LEU A 74 17.89 -10.19 -9.46
C LEU A 74 17.50 -10.71 -8.06
N VAL A 75 16.22 -10.98 -7.83
CA VAL A 75 15.70 -11.47 -6.53
C VAL A 75 16.32 -12.82 -6.13
N LYS A 76 16.76 -13.65 -7.08
CA LYS A 76 17.50 -14.90 -6.77
C LYS A 76 18.87 -14.65 -6.16
N HIS A 77 19.51 -13.52 -6.48
CA HIS A 77 20.82 -13.12 -5.97
C HIS A 77 20.74 -12.27 -4.70
N MET A 78 19.55 -11.91 -4.23
CA MET A 78 19.34 -11.06 -3.06
C MET A 78 18.97 -11.87 -1.82
N LEU A 79 19.31 -11.34 -0.65
CA LEU A 79 18.80 -11.80 0.65
C LEU A 79 17.42 -11.18 0.92
N PRO A 80 16.55 -11.82 1.72
CA PRO A 80 15.25 -11.26 2.10
C PRO A 80 15.33 -9.84 2.68
N GLU A 81 16.38 -9.53 3.42
CA GLU A 81 16.63 -8.23 4.06
C GLU A 81 16.95 -7.15 3.01
N ASP A 82 17.60 -7.52 1.90
CA ASP A 82 17.91 -6.57 0.82
C ASP A 82 16.63 -6.07 0.12
N LEU A 83 15.55 -6.86 0.13
CA LEU A 83 14.25 -6.46 -0.42
C LEU A 83 13.56 -5.38 0.44
N ALA A 84 13.94 -5.26 1.72
CA ALA A 84 13.41 -4.27 2.63
C ALA A 84 14.10 -2.90 2.49
N LEU A 85 15.16 -2.81 1.68
CA LEU A 85 15.77 -1.53 1.32
C LEU A 85 14.74 -0.64 0.62
N GLY A 86 14.70 0.61 1.07
CA GLY A 86 13.79 1.63 0.58
C GLY A 86 14.53 2.81 -0.02
N ASP A 87 13.78 3.58 -0.80
CA ASP A 87 14.22 4.88 -1.30
C ASP A 87 14.30 5.94 -0.18
N THR A 88 14.55 7.21 -0.52
CA THR A 88 14.63 8.34 0.44
C THR A 88 13.39 8.54 1.29
N ARG A 89 12.24 7.93 0.95
CA ARG A 89 11.01 7.94 1.76
C ARG A 89 10.74 6.60 2.46
N LYS A 90 11.73 5.71 2.47
CA LYS A 90 11.63 4.33 2.95
C LYS A 90 10.59 3.50 2.16
N ARG A 91 10.31 3.86 0.90
CA ARG A 91 9.42 3.05 0.05
C ARG A 91 10.24 1.91 -0.55
N THR A 92 9.91 0.69 -0.12
CA THR A 92 10.53 -0.55 -0.62
C THR A 92 10.13 -0.85 -2.07
N ALA A 93 10.79 -1.85 -2.68
CA ALA A 93 10.42 -2.34 -4.00
C ALA A 93 8.94 -2.75 -4.09
N LEU A 94 8.35 -3.30 -3.02
CA LEU A 94 6.93 -3.70 -3.02
C LEU A 94 5.98 -2.49 -3.07
N HIS A 95 6.32 -1.37 -2.42
CA HIS A 95 5.55 -0.12 -2.55
C HIS A 95 5.51 0.36 -4.00
N ARG A 96 6.66 0.38 -4.67
CA ARG A 96 6.76 0.82 -6.06
C ARG A 96 6.11 -0.17 -7.02
N ALA A 97 6.22 -1.47 -6.78
CA ALA A 97 5.52 -2.50 -7.56
C ALA A 97 3.99 -2.35 -7.45
N ALA A 98 3.48 -2.08 -6.23
CA ALA A 98 2.07 -1.84 -5.97
C ALA A 98 1.55 -0.58 -6.70
N GLY A 99 2.27 0.54 -6.58
CA GLY A 99 1.93 1.78 -7.29
C GLY A 99 2.07 1.70 -8.81
N ALA A 100 2.87 0.76 -9.33
CA ALA A 100 2.96 0.45 -10.75
C ALA A 100 1.94 -0.58 -11.24
N GLY A 101 1.22 -1.26 -10.33
CA GLY A 101 0.33 -2.38 -10.64
C GLY A 101 1.06 -3.61 -11.17
N ASN A 102 2.34 -3.78 -10.81
CA ASN A 102 3.18 -4.89 -11.26
C ASN A 102 3.02 -6.11 -10.35
N ILE A 103 1.90 -6.82 -10.50
CA ILE A 103 1.53 -7.94 -9.62
C ILE A 103 2.49 -9.12 -9.68
N GLU A 104 3.08 -9.39 -10.85
CA GLU A 104 4.07 -10.47 -10.98
C GLU A 104 5.35 -10.16 -10.20
N ALA A 105 5.86 -8.92 -10.27
CA ALA A 105 6.96 -8.51 -9.42
C ALA A 105 6.58 -8.56 -7.93
N ALA A 106 5.37 -8.12 -7.56
CA ALA A 106 4.90 -8.20 -6.19
C ALA A 106 4.89 -9.65 -5.66
N LYS A 107 4.44 -10.62 -6.48
CA LYS A 107 4.49 -12.05 -6.14
C LYS A 107 5.91 -12.54 -5.89
N LEU A 108 6.85 -12.24 -6.79
CA LEU A 108 8.26 -12.60 -6.64
C LEU A 108 8.89 -12.03 -5.36
N LEU A 109 8.56 -10.78 -5.02
CA LEU A 109 9.10 -10.10 -3.84
C LEU A 109 8.56 -10.72 -2.54
N VAL A 110 7.26 -10.99 -2.47
CA VAL A 110 6.61 -11.57 -1.27
C VAL A 110 6.99 -13.02 -1.07
N GLU A 111 7.15 -13.79 -2.14
CA GLU A 111 7.66 -15.16 -2.07
C GLU A 111 9.06 -15.22 -1.43
N LYS A 112 9.91 -14.22 -1.72
CA LYS A 112 11.25 -14.11 -1.15
C LYS A 112 11.25 -13.53 0.27
N ASN A 113 10.40 -12.55 0.55
CA ASN A 113 10.25 -11.93 1.87
C ASN A 113 8.75 -11.77 2.24
N PRO A 114 8.18 -12.72 3.01
CA PRO A 114 6.78 -12.68 3.43
C PRO A 114 6.41 -11.52 4.36
N TYR A 115 7.38 -10.86 5.00
CA TYR A 115 7.14 -9.71 5.89
C TYR A 115 7.08 -8.38 5.14
N LEU A 116 7.56 -8.34 3.89
CA LEU A 116 7.62 -7.14 3.07
C LEU A 116 6.26 -6.43 2.84
N PRO A 117 5.10 -7.13 2.77
CA PRO A 117 3.78 -6.49 2.71
C PRO A 117 3.43 -5.61 3.91
N ASN A 118 4.09 -5.79 5.06
CA ASN A 118 3.89 -4.98 6.26
C ASN A 118 4.87 -3.79 6.36
N ALA A 119 5.81 -3.67 5.42
CA ALA A 119 6.82 -2.63 5.47
C ALA A 119 6.17 -1.24 5.39
N GLN A 120 6.50 -0.37 6.34
CA GLN A 120 5.99 1.01 6.39
C GLN A 120 7.04 2.01 5.90
N ASN A 121 6.60 2.94 5.06
CA ASN A 121 7.36 4.12 4.67
C ASN A 121 7.33 5.19 5.80
N TYR A 122 7.95 6.36 5.59
CA TYR A 122 7.93 7.43 6.60
C TYR A 122 6.53 8.00 6.92
N ASP A 123 5.58 7.87 6.00
CA ASP A 123 4.18 8.27 6.19
C ASP A 123 3.32 7.17 6.86
N LYS A 124 3.97 6.09 7.34
CA LYS A 124 3.35 4.87 7.86
C LYS A 124 2.47 4.13 6.85
N GLN A 125 2.64 4.42 5.55
CA GLN A 125 1.92 3.74 4.48
C GLN A 125 2.61 2.41 4.16
N ILE A 126 1.80 1.37 3.95
CA ILE A 126 2.24 0.05 3.45
C ILE A 126 2.00 -0.08 1.94
N PRO A 127 2.54 -1.10 1.25
CA PRO A 127 2.32 -1.29 -0.18
C PRO A 127 0.85 -1.31 -0.63
N LEU A 128 -0.06 -1.83 0.21
CA LEU A 128 -1.51 -1.83 -0.08
C LEU A 128 -2.06 -0.41 -0.32
N PHE A 129 -1.54 0.60 0.39
CA PHE A 129 -1.95 1.99 0.19
C PHE A 129 -1.69 2.45 -1.25
N TYR A 130 -0.56 2.07 -1.83
CA TYR A 130 -0.17 2.44 -3.20
C TYR A 130 -0.99 1.68 -4.25
N ALA A 131 -1.32 0.41 -3.99
CA ALA A 131 -2.24 -0.35 -4.84
C ALA A 131 -3.65 0.28 -4.83
N ALA A 132 -4.12 0.68 -3.64
CA ALA A 132 -5.39 1.37 -3.46
C ALA A 132 -5.37 2.72 -4.18
N ALA A 133 -4.32 3.53 -4.04
CA ALA A 133 -4.18 4.82 -4.72
C ALA A 133 -4.20 4.69 -6.26
N ARG A 134 -3.70 3.58 -6.79
CA ARG A 134 -3.79 3.25 -8.22
C ARG A 134 -5.19 2.79 -8.65
N GLY A 135 -6.03 2.33 -7.72
CA GLY A 135 -7.31 1.66 -8.02
C GLY A 135 -7.12 0.24 -8.56
N ASP A 136 -5.95 -0.37 -8.33
CA ASP A 136 -5.63 -1.70 -8.84
C ASP A 136 -6.24 -2.78 -7.93
N ARG A 137 -7.49 -3.16 -8.24
CA ARG A 137 -8.27 -4.13 -7.45
C ARG A 137 -7.54 -5.46 -7.27
N GLU A 138 -6.93 -5.98 -8.34
CA GLU A 138 -6.24 -7.28 -8.30
C GLU A 138 -5.03 -7.23 -7.36
N MET A 139 -4.22 -6.17 -7.47
CA MET A 139 -3.09 -5.94 -6.57
C MET A 139 -3.55 -5.75 -5.12
N CYS A 140 -4.63 -5.01 -4.88
CA CYS A 140 -5.17 -4.79 -3.54
C CYS A 140 -5.59 -6.11 -2.89
N LEU A 141 -6.34 -6.95 -3.60
CA LEU A 141 -6.75 -8.27 -3.11
C LEU A 141 -5.56 -9.18 -2.82
N TYR A 142 -4.56 -9.16 -3.70
CA TYR A 142 -3.34 -9.93 -3.50
C TYR A 142 -2.61 -9.48 -2.24
N LEU A 143 -2.34 -8.18 -2.09
CA LEU A 143 -1.64 -7.63 -0.94
C LEU A 143 -2.41 -7.87 0.36
N LEU A 144 -3.72 -7.63 0.36
CA LEU A 144 -4.57 -7.87 1.52
C LEU A 144 -4.57 -9.33 1.99
N ARG A 145 -4.39 -10.29 1.06
CA ARG A 145 -4.26 -11.71 1.40
C ARG A 145 -2.91 -12.07 2.04
N VAL A 146 -1.84 -11.38 1.67
CA VAL A 146 -0.47 -11.72 2.11
C VAL A 146 0.01 -10.84 3.29
N THR A 147 -0.55 -9.64 3.44
CA THR A 147 -0.49 -8.88 4.68
C THR A 147 -1.33 -9.66 5.71
N THR A 148 -0.81 -9.96 6.92
CA THR A 148 -1.41 -10.75 8.04
C THR A 148 -0.98 -12.21 8.29
N ILE A 149 0.09 -12.75 7.68
CA ILE A 149 0.47 -14.16 7.95
C ILE A 149 1.15 -14.41 9.33
N ASN A 150 1.51 -13.39 10.13
CA ASN A 150 2.38 -13.61 11.31
C ASN A 150 1.94 -12.91 12.62
N ASP A 151 0.64 -12.79 12.91
CA ASP A 151 0.21 -12.58 14.29
C ASP A 151 -0.10 -13.95 14.91
N ASP A 152 0.59 -14.27 16.00
CA ASP A 152 0.59 -15.55 16.70
C ASP A 152 -0.79 -16.21 16.83
N ASP A 153 -0.86 -17.44 16.31
CA ASP A 153 -1.83 -18.55 16.47
C ASP A 153 -3.37 -18.35 16.58
N GLU A 154 -3.92 -17.14 16.75
CA GLU A 154 -5.38 -16.92 16.85
C GLU A 154 -6.01 -16.31 15.57
N THR A 155 -5.22 -15.71 14.68
CA THR A 155 -5.73 -14.92 13.54
C THR A 155 -5.78 -15.65 12.19
N LYS A 156 -5.39 -16.94 12.13
CA LYS A 156 -5.50 -17.77 10.91
C LYS A 156 -6.94 -17.82 10.34
N GLY A 157 -7.96 -17.59 11.16
CA GLY A 157 -9.35 -17.46 10.72
C GLY A 157 -9.67 -16.10 10.06
N THR A 158 -8.98 -15.03 10.44
CA THR A 158 -9.26 -13.64 10.04
C THR A 158 -8.97 -13.40 8.55
N THR A 159 -7.80 -13.84 8.07
CA THR A 159 -7.44 -13.74 6.64
C THR A 159 -8.28 -14.68 5.76
N SER A 160 -8.76 -15.81 6.32
CA SER A 160 -9.65 -16.73 5.61
C SER A 160 -11.05 -16.14 5.44
N HIS A 161 -11.59 -15.46 6.46
CA HIS A 161 -12.88 -14.77 6.37
C HIS A 161 -12.85 -13.62 5.37
N LEU A 162 -11.79 -12.81 5.36
CA LEU A 162 -11.63 -11.69 4.43
C LEU A 162 -11.57 -12.17 2.97
N SER A 163 -10.76 -13.20 2.68
CA SER A 163 -10.66 -13.78 1.33
C SER A 163 -11.95 -14.48 0.88
N GLN A 164 -12.66 -15.14 1.79
CA GLN A 164 -13.95 -15.76 1.50
C GLN A 164 -15.07 -14.71 1.29
N PHE A 165 -15.07 -13.62 2.04
CA PHE A 165 -16.00 -12.50 1.89
C PHE A 165 -15.76 -11.73 0.58
N LEU A 166 -14.50 -11.47 0.22
CA LEU A 166 -14.12 -10.77 -1.02
C LEU A 166 -14.47 -11.57 -2.28
N SER A 167 -14.60 -12.90 -2.19
CA SER A 167 -15.11 -13.75 -3.28
C SER A 167 -16.62 -13.65 -3.49
N ARG A 168 -17.37 -13.21 -2.47
CA ARG A 168 -18.84 -13.21 -2.46
C ARG A 168 -19.47 -11.81 -2.57
N SER A 169 -18.69 -10.74 -2.34
CA SER A 169 -19.23 -9.39 -2.23
C SER A 169 -19.27 -8.62 -3.56
N LEU A 170 -20.49 -8.35 -4.06
CA LEU A 170 -20.79 -7.44 -5.19
C LEU A 170 -21.75 -6.30 -4.78
N THR A 171 -21.84 -5.93 -3.49
CA THR A 171 -22.94 -5.04 -3.02
C THR A 171 -22.53 -4.08 -1.90
N SER A 172 -21.48 -3.27 -2.11
CA SER A 172 -20.71 -2.75 -0.98
C SER A 172 -20.88 -1.27 -0.60
N ALA A 173 -21.70 -0.46 -1.25
CA ALA A 173 -21.88 0.93 -0.80
C ALA A 173 -22.99 1.11 0.25
N ASN A 174 -24.15 0.46 0.09
CA ASN A 174 -25.28 0.59 1.02
C ASN A 174 -25.05 -0.12 2.36
N HIS A 175 -24.31 -1.23 2.37
CA HIS A 175 -23.98 -1.97 3.59
C HIS A 175 -23.02 -1.20 4.51
N LEU A 176 -22.08 -0.43 3.95
CA LEU A 176 -21.13 0.40 4.70
C LEU A 176 -21.83 1.48 5.53
N LEU A 177 -22.91 2.06 5.01
CA LEU A 177 -23.69 3.11 5.68
C LEU A 177 -24.60 2.55 6.78
N GLN A 178 -25.16 1.36 6.60
CA GLN A 178 -25.96 0.70 7.64
C GLN A 178 -25.09 0.25 8.82
N TYR A 179 -23.85 -0.17 8.56
CA TYR A 179 -22.91 -0.61 9.61
C TYR A 179 -22.47 0.54 10.53
N SER A 180 -22.26 1.74 9.98
CA SER A 180 -21.80 2.91 10.73
C SER A 180 -22.91 3.61 11.52
N GLN A 181 -24.18 3.35 11.21
CA GLN A 181 -25.35 3.88 11.92
C GLN A 181 -25.79 3.02 13.11
N ASN A 182 -25.04 1.97 13.48
CA ASN A 182 -25.42 1.05 14.55
C ASN A 182 -24.98 1.56 15.95
N PRO A 183 -25.92 1.99 16.82
CA PRO A 183 -25.59 2.68 18.07
C PRO A 183 -24.92 1.78 19.13
N LYS A 184 -24.99 0.44 18.99
CA LYS A 184 -24.30 -0.50 19.89
C LYS A 184 -22.78 -0.47 19.80
N LEU A 185 -22.20 0.09 18.74
CA LEU A 185 -20.75 0.14 18.53
C LEU A 185 -20.12 1.47 18.98
N MET A 186 -20.94 2.47 19.35
CA MET A 186 -20.49 3.79 19.81
C MET A 186 -20.06 3.83 21.28
N GLU A 187 -20.47 2.87 22.11
CA GLU A 187 -20.25 2.94 23.56
C GLU A 187 -18.83 2.53 24.00
N ASP A 188 -18.09 1.78 23.18
CA ASP A 188 -16.73 1.30 23.52
C ASP A 188 -15.59 2.23 23.03
N GLY A 189 -15.93 3.35 22.37
CA GLY A 189 -14.96 4.23 21.69
C GLY A 189 -14.27 5.28 22.58
N LYS A 190 -14.63 5.39 23.87
CA LYS A 190 -13.99 6.35 24.80
C LYS A 190 -12.82 5.68 25.53
N GLY A 191 -11.81 5.26 24.76
CA GLY A 191 -10.53 4.78 25.28
C GLY A 191 -9.56 5.94 25.47
N LYS A 192 -9.12 6.11 26.73
CA LYS A 192 -8.13 7.04 27.29
C LYS A 192 -7.02 7.49 26.32
N GLY A 193 -6.62 8.76 26.46
CA GLY A 193 -5.44 9.33 25.80
C GLY A 193 -4.21 8.45 26.00
N ILE A 194 -3.43 8.32 24.94
CA ILE A 194 -2.27 7.43 24.88
C ILE A 194 -1.02 8.24 24.55
N ASP A 195 -0.62 9.04 25.54
CA ASP A 195 0.78 9.19 25.84
C ASP A 195 1.16 7.89 26.58
N ASP A 196 2.19 7.19 26.13
CA ASP A 196 2.68 5.88 26.62
C ASP A 196 1.91 4.62 26.15
N LEU A 197 2.33 4.03 25.01
CA LEU A 197 2.55 2.58 24.87
C LEU A 197 3.06 2.24 23.46
N TRP A 198 4.29 1.71 23.40
CA TRP A 198 4.98 1.12 22.25
C TRP A 198 4.29 -0.18 21.77
N TRP A 199 2.98 -0.15 21.49
CA TRP A 199 2.26 -1.28 20.92
C TRP A 199 2.36 -1.20 19.40
N ASN A 200 3.05 -2.15 18.78
CA ASN A 200 3.19 -2.29 17.33
C ASN A 200 1.81 -2.69 16.75
N PRO A 201 0.99 -1.75 16.23
CA PRO A 201 -0.33 -2.07 15.76
C PRO A 201 -0.19 -2.79 14.43
N THR A 202 -1.03 -3.79 14.19
CA THR A 202 -1.15 -4.36 12.84
C THR A 202 -1.30 -3.21 11.83
N PRO A 203 -0.82 -3.32 10.57
CA PRO A 203 -0.85 -2.19 9.64
C PRO A 203 -2.26 -1.67 9.32
N PHE A 204 -3.28 -2.39 9.79
CA PHE A 204 -4.69 -2.08 9.69
C PHE A 204 -5.29 -1.42 10.94
N ASP A 205 -4.51 -1.09 11.96
CA ASP A 205 -5.01 -0.39 13.15
C ASP A 205 -4.60 1.10 13.16
N GLY A 206 -5.34 1.90 13.93
CA GLY A 206 -5.08 3.32 14.14
C GLY A 206 -5.05 4.17 12.86
N GLU A 207 -4.13 5.13 12.81
CA GLU A 207 -4.00 6.11 11.73
C GLU A 207 -3.68 5.45 10.37
N SER A 208 -2.86 4.39 10.37
CA SER A 208 -2.46 3.67 9.16
C SER A 208 -3.65 2.93 8.53
N GLY A 209 -4.42 2.20 9.34
CA GLY A 209 -5.64 1.51 8.88
C GLY A 209 -6.68 2.48 8.34
N PHE A 210 -6.87 3.61 9.03
CA PHE A 210 -7.78 4.68 8.59
C PHE A 210 -7.36 5.28 7.23
N LYS A 211 -6.07 5.58 7.04
CA LYS A 211 -5.54 6.09 5.77
C LYS A 211 -5.78 5.13 4.61
N ILE A 212 -5.58 3.82 4.81
CA ILE A 212 -5.85 2.78 3.81
C ILE A 212 -7.34 2.72 3.49
N LEU A 213 -8.20 2.68 4.51
CA LEU A 213 -9.65 2.62 4.35
C LEU A 213 -10.17 3.81 3.53
N ARG A 214 -9.73 5.03 3.88
CA ARG A 214 -10.05 6.25 3.12
C ARG A 214 -9.57 6.16 1.67
N GLN A 215 -8.35 5.67 1.46
CA GLN A 215 -7.78 5.55 0.12
C GLN A 215 -8.57 4.55 -0.75
N LEU A 216 -9.01 3.42 -0.20
CA LEU A 216 -9.84 2.44 -0.90
C LEU A 216 -11.18 3.05 -1.35
N ILE A 217 -11.84 3.81 -0.47
CA ILE A 217 -13.11 4.50 -0.80
C ILE A 217 -12.89 5.55 -1.88
N ASN A 218 -11.87 6.40 -1.72
CA ASN A 218 -11.54 7.44 -2.69
C ASN A 218 -11.30 6.84 -4.08
N SER A 219 -10.62 5.69 -4.13
CA SER A 219 -10.37 4.95 -5.36
C SER A 219 -11.55 4.12 -5.87
N GLY A 220 -12.66 4.03 -5.12
CA GLY A 220 -13.89 3.33 -5.51
C GLY A 220 -13.88 1.83 -5.23
N LEU A 221 -12.89 1.33 -4.50
CA LEU A 221 -12.74 -0.06 -4.08
C LEU A 221 -13.59 -0.33 -2.82
N ASN A 222 -14.88 0.00 -2.90
CA ASN A 222 -15.80 -0.02 -1.76
C ASN A 222 -16.05 -1.44 -1.23
N ASP A 223 -15.95 -2.47 -2.08
CA ASP A 223 -16.01 -3.89 -1.69
C ASP A 223 -14.86 -4.28 -0.77
N ILE A 224 -13.64 -3.86 -1.13
CA ILE A 224 -12.44 -4.08 -0.32
C ILE A 224 -12.49 -3.25 0.96
N ALA A 225 -12.94 -2.00 0.89
CA ALA A 225 -13.14 -1.15 2.06
C ALA A 225 -14.15 -1.75 3.05
N LEU A 226 -15.27 -2.28 2.55
CA LEU A 226 -16.29 -2.96 3.36
C LEU A 226 -15.74 -4.22 4.02
N ALA A 227 -15.00 -5.05 3.28
CA ALA A 227 -14.38 -6.25 3.83
C ALA A 227 -13.45 -5.88 5.01
N LEU A 228 -12.60 -4.87 4.83
CA LEU A 228 -11.71 -4.38 5.87
C LEU A 228 -12.48 -3.85 7.10
N LEU A 229 -13.59 -3.15 6.88
CA LEU A 229 -14.40 -2.59 7.97
C LEU A 229 -15.15 -3.66 8.76
N GLN A 230 -15.62 -4.73 8.10
CA GLN A 230 -16.27 -5.84 8.78
C GLN A 230 -15.31 -6.58 9.71
N ASP A 231 -14.05 -6.71 9.29
CA ASP A 231 -12.99 -7.32 10.09
C ASP A 231 -12.52 -6.41 11.23
N LYS A 232 -12.40 -5.11 10.95
CA LYS A 232 -11.91 -4.09 11.89
C LYS A 232 -12.94 -2.97 12.07
N PRO A 233 -14.06 -3.23 12.78
CA PRO A 233 -15.14 -2.25 12.94
C PRO A 233 -14.71 -0.98 13.68
N LYS A 234 -13.67 -1.05 14.52
CA LYS A 234 -13.09 0.09 15.23
C LYS A 234 -12.56 1.18 14.29
N LEU A 235 -12.16 0.83 13.06
CA LEU A 235 -11.71 1.81 12.07
C LEU A 235 -12.82 2.77 11.62
N ALA A 236 -14.08 2.36 11.69
CA ALA A 236 -15.21 3.22 11.32
C ALA A 236 -15.33 4.46 12.22
N PHE A 237 -14.85 4.34 13.46
CA PHE A 237 -14.98 5.35 14.50
C PHE A 237 -13.64 6.05 14.81
N PHE A 238 -12.58 5.71 14.08
CA PHE A 238 -11.27 6.32 14.29
C PHE A 238 -11.29 7.80 13.88
N ILE A 239 -10.86 8.67 14.80
CA ILE A 239 -10.73 10.11 14.57
C ILE A 239 -9.24 10.45 14.63
N PRO A 240 -8.63 10.97 13.54
CA PRO A 240 -7.22 11.33 13.53
C PRO A 240 -6.95 12.54 14.45
N GLU A 241 -5.99 12.40 15.38
CA GLU A 241 -5.68 13.42 16.40
C GLU A 241 -4.88 14.63 15.86
N LYS A 242 -4.12 14.47 14.77
CA LYS A 242 -3.07 15.43 14.36
C LYS A 242 -3.39 16.33 13.15
N GLU A 243 -4.59 16.24 12.58
CA GLU A 243 -5.00 17.13 11.48
C GLU A 243 -5.95 18.21 12.01
N ASN A 244 -5.36 19.28 12.54
CA ASN A 244 -6.08 20.44 13.09
C ASN A 244 -7.15 20.98 12.11
N HIS A 245 -8.36 21.10 12.65
CA HIS A 245 -9.46 21.98 12.22
C HIS A 245 -10.31 21.65 10.99
N ARG A 246 -10.48 20.38 10.60
CA ARG A 246 -11.67 20.07 9.80
C ARG A 246 -12.36 18.77 10.18
N LEU A 247 -13.61 18.92 10.64
CA LEU A 247 -14.62 17.87 10.77
C LEU A 247 -15.00 17.22 9.41
N ASP A 248 -14.34 17.59 8.30
CA ASP A 248 -14.58 17.12 6.93
C ASP A 248 -13.88 15.78 6.61
N GLN A 249 -13.11 15.23 7.56
CA GLN A 249 -12.19 14.12 7.28
C GLN A 249 -12.66 12.75 7.78
N ASN A 250 -13.80 12.62 8.45
CA ASN A 250 -14.27 11.32 8.92
C ASN A 250 -14.58 10.36 7.75
N PHE A 251 -14.43 9.05 7.95
CA PHE A 251 -14.80 7.98 7.01
C PHE A 251 -16.20 8.20 6.40
N LEU A 252 -17.16 8.60 7.24
CA LEU A 252 -18.53 8.92 6.84
C LEU A 252 -18.60 10.04 5.79
N MET A 253 -17.75 11.07 5.91
CA MET A 253 -17.71 12.18 4.97
C MET A 253 -17.01 11.81 3.67
N ALA A 254 -15.97 10.97 3.71
CA ALA A 254 -15.34 10.44 2.49
C ALA A 254 -16.33 9.64 1.64
N ILE A 255 -17.24 8.89 2.27
CA ILE A 255 -18.36 8.24 1.57
C ILE A 255 -19.37 9.28 1.08
N ALA A 256 -19.82 10.21 1.95
CA ALA A 256 -20.81 11.24 1.61
C ALA A 256 -20.39 12.15 0.44
N GLN A 257 -19.10 12.45 0.31
CA GLN A 257 -18.53 13.26 -0.78
C GLN A 257 -18.44 12.52 -2.12
N LYS A 258 -18.89 11.26 -2.19
CA LYS A 258 -18.85 10.45 -3.41
C LYS A 258 -20.28 10.05 -3.83
N PRO A 259 -21.01 10.94 -4.54
CA PRO A 259 -22.39 10.72 -4.97
C PRO A 259 -22.61 9.42 -5.75
N SER A 260 -21.60 8.99 -6.52
CA SER A 260 -21.61 7.71 -7.26
C SER A 260 -21.66 6.47 -6.38
N SER A 261 -21.37 6.60 -5.08
CA SER A 261 -21.54 5.54 -4.09
C SER A 261 -23.00 5.39 -3.64
N PHE A 262 -23.87 6.35 -3.92
CA PHE A 262 -25.29 6.32 -3.54
C PHE A 262 -26.18 6.18 -4.77
N ARG A 263 -27.18 5.30 -4.70
CA ARG A 263 -28.21 5.20 -5.76
C ARG A 263 -28.90 6.54 -6.04
N SER A 264 -29.03 7.41 -5.04
CA SER A 264 -29.63 8.74 -5.18
C SER A 264 -28.72 9.79 -5.84
N GLY A 265 -27.41 9.52 -5.96
CA GLY A 265 -26.41 10.45 -6.50
C GLY A 265 -25.83 10.06 -7.87
N ALA A 266 -26.21 8.90 -8.42
CA ALA A 266 -25.88 8.53 -9.79
C ALA A 266 -26.85 9.20 -10.77
N SER A 267 -26.34 10.01 -11.71
CA SER A 267 -27.19 10.54 -12.79
C SER A 267 -27.56 9.39 -13.72
N PHE A 268 -28.71 8.77 -13.47
CA PHE A 268 -29.21 7.70 -14.33
C PHE A 268 -29.73 8.27 -15.65
N ASN A 269 -29.34 7.63 -16.75
CA ASN A 269 -29.91 7.94 -18.05
C ASN A 269 -31.37 7.44 -18.10
N PHE A 270 -32.19 7.98 -19.01
CA PHE A 270 -33.64 7.73 -19.08
C PHE A 270 -34.03 6.24 -18.93
N PHE A 271 -33.29 5.32 -19.57
CA PHE A 271 -33.56 3.88 -19.49
C PHE A 271 -33.19 3.25 -18.15
N GLN A 272 -32.17 3.74 -17.46
CA GLN A 272 -31.79 3.24 -16.13
C GLN A 272 -32.82 3.63 -15.07
N ASN A 273 -33.37 4.86 -15.14
CA ASN A 273 -34.48 5.26 -14.27
C ASN A 273 -35.72 4.37 -14.42
N LYS A 274 -35.99 3.89 -15.64
CA LYS A 274 -37.16 3.06 -15.93
C LYS A 274 -37.01 1.60 -15.50
N ILE A 275 -35.77 1.09 -15.39
CA ILE A 275 -35.48 -0.28 -14.95
C ILE A 275 -35.47 -0.38 -13.42
N TYR A 276 -35.09 0.68 -12.72
CA TYR A 276 -34.93 0.70 -11.26
C TYR A 276 -36.09 1.39 -10.50
N SER A 277 -37.17 1.81 -11.18
CA SER A 277 -38.37 2.41 -10.57
C SER A 277 -39.48 1.39 -10.26
N CYS A 278 -39.13 0.14 -9.94
CA CYS A 278 -40.07 -0.88 -9.47
C CYS A 278 -39.77 -1.26 -8.04
#